data_AF-D7LNI8-F1
#
_entry.id   AF-D7LNI8-F1
#
_cell.length_a   1.000
_cell.length_b   1.000
_cell.length_c   1.000
_cell.angle_alpha   90.00
_cell.angle_beta   90.00
_cell.angle_gamma   90.00
#
_symmetry.space_group_name_H-M   'P 1'
#
loop_
_entity.id
_entity.type
_entity.pdbx_description
1 polymer ?
#
loop_
_entity_poly.entity_id
_entity_poly.type
_entity_poly.pdbx_seq_one_letter_code
_entity_poly.pdbx_strand_id
1 'polypeptide(L)'
;MASSTALSLSWSSSPCWSHSFNSGANETLKVSERRFKFEVVSQKKAKKLRKVILKEDVTDLGKQGQLLDVKAGFFRNFLLPTGKAQLMTPLLLKELKMEDERIEAEKQRVKEEAQQLALVFETVGAFKVKRKGGKGKQIFGSVTAQDLVDIIKAQLQRDIDKRLVSLPEIRETGEYIAELKLHPDVTARVRINVFAN
;
A
#
# COMPACT_ATOMS: atom_id res chain seq x y z
N MET A 1 -19.97 67.56 10.82
CA MET A 1 -20.11 67.81 12.28
C MET A 1 -20.83 66.59 12.84
N ALA A 2 -20.39 65.83 13.83
CA ALA A 2 -19.33 65.96 14.82
C ALA A 2 -19.01 64.54 15.39
N SER A 3 -17.72 64.26 15.56
CA SER A 3 -17.05 63.75 16.77
C SER A 3 -17.55 62.51 17.56
N SER A 4 -16.62 61.55 17.72
CA SER A 4 -16.16 60.93 19.00
C SER A 4 -17.14 59.99 19.76
N THR A 5 -16.77 58.91 20.46
CA THR A 5 -15.49 58.43 21.04
C THR A 5 -15.65 56.98 21.51
N ALA A 6 -14.52 56.28 21.66
CA ALA A 6 -14.39 54.96 22.29
C ALA A 6 -14.83 54.94 23.77
N LEU A 7 -15.36 53.80 24.22
CA LEU A 7 -15.63 53.51 25.64
C LEU A 7 -14.62 52.48 26.16
N SER A 8 -13.80 52.92 27.10
CA SER A 8 -12.90 52.12 27.92
C SER A 8 -13.68 51.45 29.06
N LEU A 9 -13.52 50.13 29.22
CA LEU A 9 -14.08 49.40 30.35
C LEU A 9 -13.11 49.52 31.54
N SER A 10 -13.54 50.28 32.54
CA SER A 10 -12.90 50.36 33.86
C SER A 10 -13.53 49.33 34.79
N TRP A 11 -12.69 48.55 35.48
CA TRP A 11 -13.14 47.70 36.58
C TRP A 11 -13.09 48.52 37.87
N SER A 12 -14.26 48.88 38.40
CA SER A 12 -14.39 49.46 39.73
C SER A 12 -14.47 48.34 40.77
N SER A 13 -13.50 48.38 41.68
CA SER A 13 -13.50 47.61 42.92
C SER A 13 -14.65 48.07 43.82
N SER A 14 -15.42 47.16 44.39
CA SER A 14 -16.34 47.45 45.50
C SER A 14 -15.98 46.57 46.69
N PRO A 15 -15.67 47.18 47.86
CA PRO A 15 -15.29 46.46 49.07
C PRO A 15 -16.47 46.28 50.05
N CYS A 16 -16.21 45.46 51.07
CA CYS A 16 -16.93 45.30 52.33
C CYS A 16 -18.16 44.38 52.35
N TRP A 17 -18.01 43.23 53.02
CA TRP A 17 -18.81 42.99 54.22
C TRP A 17 -17.95 42.48 55.37
N SER A 18 -17.99 43.28 56.44
CA SER A 18 -17.52 43.03 57.78
C SER A 18 -18.49 42.09 58.50
N HIS A 19 -17.99 40.98 59.04
CA HIS A 19 -18.67 40.27 60.12
C HIS A 19 -17.78 40.20 61.36
N SER A 20 -18.44 40.47 62.49
CA SER A 20 -17.90 40.71 63.82
C SER A 20 -16.92 39.66 64.31
N PHE A 21 -15.91 40.23 64.95
CA PHE A 21 -14.98 39.64 65.89
C PHE A 21 -15.72 38.90 67.02
N ASN A 22 -15.49 37.59 67.14
CA ASN A 22 -15.68 36.87 68.39
C ASN A 22 -14.31 36.34 68.83
N SER A 23 -13.84 36.84 69.96
CA SER A 23 -12.58 36.49 70.60
C SER A 23 -12.67 35.09 71.20
N GLY A 24 -12.09 34.11 70.50
CA GLY A 24 -11.89 32.75 70.98
C GLY A 24 -10.40 32.43 71.02
N ALA A 25 -9.89 32.22 72.24
CA ALA A 25 -8.62 31.64 72.65
C ALA A 25 -7.58 31.29 71.56
N ASN A 26 -6.40 31.89 71.71
CA ASN A 26 -5.17 31.51 71.00
C ASN A 26 -4.72 30.08 71.36
N GLU A 27 -5.11 29.08 70.59
CA GLU A 27 -4.32 27.87 70.46
C GLU A 27 -3.26 28.10 69.38
N THR A 28 -2.04 28.37 69.82
CA THR A 28 -0.86 28.36 68.94
C THR A 28 -0.52 26.92 68.58
N LEU A 29 -1.26 26.37 67.61
CA LEU A 29 -0.80 25.18 66.89
C LEU A 29 0.49 25.57 66.18
N LYS A 30 1.62 25.06 66.69
CA LYS A 30 2.91 25.03 65.99
C LYS A 30 2.70 24.28 64.68
N VAL A 31 2.34 25.01 63.62
CA VAL A 31 2.53 24.55 62.26
C VAL A 31 4.04 24.47 62.10
N SER A 32 4.59 23.27 62.31
CA SER A 32 5.98 23.02 61.95
C SER A 32 6.06 23.32 60.45
N GLU A 33 6.75 24.42 60.10
CA GLU A 33 7.18 24.69 58.74
C GLU A 33 8.10 23.53 58.31
N ARG A 34 7.51 22.40 57.92
CA ARG A 34 8.20 21.45 57.06
C ARG A 34 8.31 22.15 55.72
N ARG A 35 9.34 22.98 55.59
CA ARG A 35 9.87 23.39 54.30
C ARG A 35 10.25 22.11 53.60
N PHE A 36 9.33 21.57 52.79
CA PHE A 36 9.69 20.56 51.82
C PHE A 36 10.73 21.21 50.93
N LYS A 37 11.99 20.84 51.14
CA LYS A 37 13.10 21.27 50.32
C LYS A 37 12.85 20.62 48.96
N PHE A 38 12.25 21.38 48.04
CA PHE A 38 12.13 20.95 46.65
C PHE A 38 13.54 20.94 46.08
N GLU A 39 14.20 19.79 46.16
CA GLU A 39 15.47 19.57 45.51
C GLU A 39 15.19 19.36 44.03
N VAL A 40 15.46 20.39 43.23
CA VAL A 40 15.35 20.31 41.77
C VAL A 40 16.57 19.56 41.26
N VAL A 41 16.46 18.24 41.14
CA VAL A 41 17.48 17.41 40.49
C VAL A 41 17.30 17.53 38.98
N SER A 42 18.34 17.99 38.28
CA SER A 42 18.34 18.03 36.82
C SER A 42 18.36 16.61 36.26
N GLN A 43 17.34 16.26 35.48
CA GLN A 43 17.31 14.97 34.79
C GLN A 43 18.03 15.08 33.44
N LYS A 44 18.80 14.05 33.08
CA LYS A 44 19.43 13.95 31.77
C LYS A 44 18.36 13.96 30.67
N LYS A 45 18.53 14.83 29.67
CA LYS A 45 17.54 15.02 28.58
C LYS A 45 17.37 13.74 27.75
N ALA A 46 16.16 13.18 27.74
CA ALA A 46 15.78 12.06 26.88
C ALA A 46 15.36 12.54 25.48
N LYS A 47 15.76 11.80 24.43
CA LYS A 47 15.29 12.04 23.06
C LYS A 47 13.89 11.45 22.90
N LYS A 48 12.92 12.28 22.51
CA LYS A 48 11.55 11.83 22.20
C LYS A 48 11.48 11.39 20.74
N LEU A 49 11.14 10.12 20.51
CA LEU A 49 10.94 9.54 19.18
C LEU A 49 9.45 9.34 18.89
N ARG A 50 9.08 9.29 17.62
CA ARG A 50 7.73 9.00 17.12
C ARG A 50 7.81 8.02 15.96
N LYS A 51 6.96 7.00 15.99
CA LYS A 51 6.73 6.09 14.87
C LYS A 51 5.91 6.79 13.81
N VAL A 52 6.42 6.86 12.60
CA VAL A 52 5.77 7.50 11.47
C VAL A 52 5.89 6.62 10.23
N ILE A 53 4.92 6.76 9.35
CA ILE A 53 4.98 6.21 7.99
C ILE A 53 5.18 7.35 7.01
N LEU A 54 6.15 7.21 6.10
CA LEU A 54 6.39 8.21 5.05
C LEU A 54 5.33 8.08 3.95
N LYS A 55 4.75 9.21 3.54
CA LYS A 55 3.82 9.29 2.41
C LYS A 55 4.51 9.64 1.10
N GLU A 56 5.69 10.23 1.17
CA GLU A 56 6.51 10.62 0.02
C GLU A 56 7.95 10.16 0.25
N ASP A 57 8.73 10.07 -0.82
CA ASP A 57 10.17 9.86 -0.72
C ASP A 57 10.83 11.11 -0.11
N VAL A 58 11.67 10.89 0.90
CA VAL A 58 12.38 11.97 1.60
C VAL A 58 13.85 11.63 1.62
N THR A 59 14.65 12.49 0.97
CA THR A 59 16.10 12.45 1.02
C THR A 59 16.56 12.33 2.48
N ASP A 60 17.51 11.42 2.72
CA ASP A 60 18.10 11.08 4.04
C ASP A 60 17.24 10.22 4.98
N LEU A 61 15.95 10.01 4.72
CA LEU A 61 15.11 9.11 5.54
C LEU A 61 14.83 7.78 4.85
N GLY A 62 14.34 7.83 3.61
CA GLY A 62 13.92 6.64 2.88
C GLY A 62 12.69 6.89 1.99
N LYS A 63 12.23 5.79 1.39
CA LYS A 63 11.17 5.79 0.38
C LYS A 63 9.78 5.90 1.02
N GLN A 64 8.81 6.29 0.19
CA GLN A 64 7.38 6.23 0.52
C GLN A 64 6.98 4.84 1.05
N GLY A 65 6.12 4.83 2.08
CA GLY A 65 5.59 3.62 2.72
C GLY A 65 6.47 3.04 3.84
N GLN A 66 7.66 3.58 4.06
CA GLN A 66 8.55 3.06 5.10
C GLN A 66 8.09 3.46 6.51
N LEU A 67 8.18 2.51 7.45
CA LEU A 67 8.00 2.74 8.89
C LEU A 67 9.34 3.09 9.52
N LEU A 68 9.41 4.25 10.18
CA LEU A 68 10.61 4.65 10.93
C LEU A 68 10.29 5.41 12.21
N ASP A 69 11.26 5.34 13.13
CA ASP A 69 11.29 6.14 14.36
C ASP A 69 12.02 7.46 14.12
N VAL A 70 11.27 8.55 14.03
CA VAL A 70 11.82 9.92 13.86
C VAL A 70 11.84 10.69 15.15
N LYS A 71 12.70 11.71 15.24
CA LYS A 71 12.66 12.67 16.36
C LYS A 71 11.32 13.41 16.36
N ALA A 72 10.69 13.53 17.52
CA ALA A 72 9.38 14.16 17.65
C ALA A 72 9.32 15.60 17.11
N GLY A 73 10.40 16.38 17.28
CA GLY A 73 10.49 17.74 16.74
C GLY A 73 10.58 17.78 15.21
N PHE A 74 11.27 16.81 14.61
CA PHE A 74 11.40 16.71 13.17
C PHE A 74 10.07 16.35 12.50
N PHE A 75 9.32 15.41 13.10
CA PHE A 75 7.96 15.12 12.64
C PHE A 75 7.04 16.35 12.73
N ARG A 76 7.00 17.02 13.89
CA ARG A 76 6.08 18.13 14.13
C ARG A 76 6.37 19.37 13.29
N ASN A 77 7.65 19.70 13.11
CA ASN A 77 8.04 20.96 12.48
C ASN A 77 8.26 20.84 10.96
N PHE A 78 8.57 19.64 10.46
CA PHE A 78 8.88 19.42 9.05
C PHE A 78 7.90 18.45 8.40
N LEU A 79 7.91 17.17 8.80
CA LEU A 79 7.18 16.13 8.06
C LEU A 79 5.66 16.28 8.09
N LEU A 80 5.09 16.70 9.23
CA LEU A 80 3.66 16.91 9.40
C LEU A 80 3.15 18.12 8.59
N PRO A 81 3.71 19.34 8.70
CA PRO A 81 3.24 20.48 7.93
C PRO A 81 3.49 20.34 6.43
N THR A 82 4.54 19.64 6.01
CA THR A 82 4.76 19.35 4.59
C THR A 82 3.94 18.16 4.08
N GLY A 83 3.17 17.48 4.94
CA GLY A 83 2.35 16.31 4.55
C GLY A 83 3.14 15.05 4.16
N LYS A 84 4.46 15.03 4.41
CA LYS A 84 5.38 13.97 3.97
C LYS A 84 5.34 12.71 4.81
N ALA A 85 4.78 12.78 6.02
CA ALA A 85 4.63 11.62 6.90
C ALA A 85 3.34 11.66 7.70
N GLN A 86 2.85 10.49 8.05
CA GLN A 86 1.69 10.29 8.92
C GLN A 86 2.11 9.58 10.21
N LEU A 87 1.44 9.89 11.31
CA LEU A 87 1.71 9.23 12.58
C LEU A 87 1.22 7.78 12.54
N MET A 88 2.08 6.86 12.99
CA MET A 88 1.74 5.46 13.03
C MET A 88 0.90 5.16 14.28
N THR A 89 -0.42 5.14 14.12
CA THR A 89 -1.35 4.70 15.19
C THR A 89 -1.55 3.19 15.13
N PRO A 90 -1.93 2.54 16.24
CA PRO A 90 -2.25 1.11 16.22
C PRO A 90 -3.46 0.79 15.33
N LEU A 91 -4.37 1.75 15.12
CA LEU A 91 -5.49 1.61 14.18
C LEU A 91 -5.00 1.61 12.73
N LEU A 92 -4.19 2.60 12.35
CA LEU A 92 -3.59 2.68 11.02
C LEU A 92 -2.74 1.44 10.70
N LEU A 93 -2.04 0.89 11.70
CA LEU A 93 -1.28 -0.34 11.55
C LEU A 93 -2.15 -1.54 11.18
N LYS A 94 -3.34 -1.64 11.77
CA LYS A 94 -4.29 -2.71 11.45
C LYS A 94 -4.88 -2.50 10.06
N GLU A 95 -5.25 -1.27 9.71
CA GLU A 95 -5.80 -0.92 8.39
C GLU A 95 -4.82 -1.28 7.27
N LEU A 96 -3.54 -0.91 7.43
CA LEU A 96 -2.50 -1.24 6.43
C LEU A 96 -2.31 -2.75 6.29
N LYS A 97 -2.27 -3.50 7.40
CA LYS A 97 -2.18 -4.97 7.34
C LYS A 97 -3.36 -5.61 6.65
N MET A 98 -4.58 -5.14 6.93
CA MET A 98 -5.79 -5.64 6.29
C MET A 98 -5.77 -5.37 4.78
N GLU A 99 -5.28 -4.20 4.37
CA GLU A 99 -5.15 -3.86 2.95
C GLU A 99 -4.06 -4.70 2.28
N ASP A 100 -2.90 -4.87 2.92
CA ASP A 100 -1.82 -5.72 2.43
C ASP A 100 -2.28 -7.18 2.27
N GLU A 101 -2.95 -7.74 3.29
CA GLU A 101 -3.53 -9.09 3.26
C GLU A 101 -4.57 -9.24 2.14
N ARG A 102 -5.40 -8.21 1.90
CA ARG A 102 -6.36 -8.21 0.80
C ARG A 102 -5.65 -8.24 -0.56
N ILE A 103 -4.65 -7.38 -0.75
CA ILE A 103 -3.87 -7.32 -1.99
C ILE A 103 -3.14 -8.64 -2.22
N GLU A 104 -2.57 -9.24 -1.18
CA GLU A 104 -1.93 -10.55 -1.24
C GLU A 104 -2.91 -11.67 -1.60
N ALA A 105 -4.09 -11.67 -0.98
CA ALA A 105 -5.14 -12.64 -1.29
C ALA A 105 -5.63 -12.50 -2.73
N GLU A 106 -5.81 -11.28 -3.24
CA GLU A 106 -6.18 -11.03 -4.64
C GLU A 106 -5.07 -11.52 -5.60
N LYS A 107 -3.80 -11.25 -5.31
CA LYS A 107 -2.66 -11.77 -6.09
C LYS A 107 -2.61 -13.29 -6.11
N GLN A 108 -2.85 -13.93 -4.95
CA GLN A 108 -2.88 -15.38 -4.84
C GLN A 108 -4.03 -15.98 -5.65
N ARG A 109 -5.23 -15.41 -5.55
CA ARG A 109 -6.39 -15.85 -6.35
C ARG A 109 -6.12 -15.76 -7.85
N VAL A 110 -5.61 -14.64 -8.34
CA VAL A 110 -5.27 -14.46 -9.76
C VAL A 110 -4.22 -15.49 -10.20
N LYS A 111 -3.23 -15.78 -9.35
CA LYS A 111 -2.20 -16.79 -9.62
C LYS A 111 -2.80 -18.20 -9.68
N GLU A 112 -3.68 -18.55 -8.75
CA GLU A 112 -4.37 -19.84 -8.71
C GLU A 112 -5.27 -20.03 -9.94
N GLU A 113 -6.05 -19.01 -10.32
CA GLU A 113 -6.85 -19.03 -11.55
C GLU A 113 -5.98 -19.23 -12.79
N ALA A 114 -4.84 -18.53 -12.88
CA ALA A 114 -3.90 -18.70 -13.98
C ALA A 114 -3.28 -20.12 -14.00
N GLN A 115 -2.99 -20.71 -12.84
CA GLN A 115 -2.49 -22.09 -12.74
C GLN A 115 -3.54 -23.11 -13.19
N GLN A 116 -4.80 -22.93 -12.79
CA GLN A 116 -5.90 -23.77 -13.24
C GLN A 116 -6.07 -23.69 -14.76
N LEU A 117 -6.00 -22.48 -15.33
CA LEU A 117 -6.03 -22.30 -16.78
C LEU A 117 -4.85 -22.99 -17.47
N ALA A 118 -3.64 -22.88 -16.90
CA ALA A 118 -2.47 -23.56 -17.45
C ALA A 118 -2.67 -25.08 -17.50
N LEU A 119 -3.17 -25.68 -16.42
CA LEU A 119 -3.48 -27.11 -16.37
C LEU A 119 -4.53 -27.52 -17.40
N VAL A 120 -5.56 -26.70 -17.61
CA VAL A 120 -6.55 -26.93 -18.66
C VAL A 120 -5.87 -26.96 -20.03
N PHE A 121 -5.02 -25.99 -20.35
CA PHE A 121 -4.32 -25.94 -21.64
C PHE A 121 -3.35 -27.10 -21.86
N GLU A 122 -2.71 -27.59 -20.80
CA GLU A 122 -1.81 -28.75 -20.88
C GLU A 122 -2.58 -30.08 -21.03
N THR A 123 -3.78 -30.16 -20.44
CA THR A 123 -4.64 -31.34 -20.53
C THR A 123 -5.36 -31.41 -21.87
N VAL A 124 -5.72 -30.25 -22.44
CA VAL A 124 -6.30 -30.19 -23.78
C VAL A 124 -5.25 -30.65 -24.77
N GLY A 125 -5.54 -31.76 -25.45
CA GLY A 125 -4.62 -32.39 -26.39
C GLY A 125 -4.17 -31.48 -27.53
N ALA A 126 -3.42 -32.03 -28.48
CA ALA A 126 -2.79 -31.23 -29.53
C ALA A 126 -3.80 -30.43 -30.37
N PHE A 127 -3.61 -29.10 -30.42
CA PHE A 127 -4.40 -28.19 -31.24
C PHE A 127 -4.05 -28.39 -32.71
N LYS A 128 -5.07 -28.62 -33.55
CA LYS A 128 -4.89 -28.90 -34.98
C LYS A 128 -4.90 -27.60 -35.78
N VAL A 129 -3.75 -27.20 -36.30
CA VAL A 129 -3.61 -26.03 -37.18
C VAL A 129 -3.64 -26.52 -38.63
N LYS A 130 -4.59 -26.01 -39.42
CA LYS A 130 -4.70 -26.33 -40.85
C LYS A 130 -4.04 -25.24 -41.68
N ARG A 131 -3.09 -25.59 -42.55
CA ARG A 131 -2.49 -24.67 -43.54
C ARG A 131 -2.36 -25.36 -44.90
N LYS A 132 -2.20 -24.57 -45.97
CA LYS A 132 -2.01 -25.11 -47.33
C LYS A 132 -0.63 -25.76 -47.41
N GLY A 133 -0.58 -27.02 -47.87
CA GLY A 133 0.67 -27.75 -48.08
C GLY A 133 1.49 -27.17 -49.24
N GLY A 134 2.79 -27.04 -49.05
CA GLY A 134 3.78 -26.69 -50.06
C GLY A 134 4.45 -27.93 -50.66
N LYS A 135 5.68 -27.77 -51.19
CA LYS A 135 6.47 -28.91 -51.68
C LYS A 135 6.96 -29.76 -50.50
N GLY A 136 6.60 -31.05 -50.48
CA GLY A 136 7.03 -31.97 -49.43
C GLY A 136 6.37 -31.69 -48.07
N LYS A 137 7.18 -31.46 -47.02
CA LYS A 137 6.72 -31.18 -45.65
C LYS A 137 6.57 -29.68 -45.34
N GLN A 138 6.86 -28.79 -46.28
CA GLN A 138 6.74 -27.35 -46.06
C GLN A 138 5.28 -26.91 -46.18
N ILE A 139 4.89 -25.88 -45.43
CA ILE A 139 3.60 -25.21 -45.55
C ILE A 139 3.74 -23.85 -46.23
N PHE A 140 2.68 -23.38 -46.87
CA PHE A 140 2.62 -22.02 -47.38
C PHE A 140 2.35 -21.03 -46.24
N GLY A 141 3.30 -20.12 -46.03
CA GLY A 141 3.30 -19.14 -44.94
C GLY A 141 3.79 -19.72 -43.61
N SER A 142 3.77 -18.89 -42.57
CA SER A 142 4.10 -19.29 -41.21
C SER A 142 2.82 -19.43 -40.37
N VAL A 143 2.85 -20.33 -39.38
CA VAL A 143 1.86 -20.31 -38.29
C VAL A 143 2.17 -19.09 -37.41
N THR A 144 1.14 -18.30 -37.11
CA THR A 144 1.27 -17.10 -36.28
C THR A 144 0.57 -17.27 -34.95
N ALA A 145 0.89 -16.43 -33.97
CA ALA A 145 0.19 -16.40 -32.69
C ALA A 145 -1.32 -16.15 -32.84
N GLN A 146 -1.74 -15.42 -33.88
CA GLN A 146 -3.16 -15.16 -34.15
C GLN A 146 -3.91 -16.46 -34.48
N ASP A 147 -3.32 -17.33 -35.31
CA ASP A 147 -3.94 -18.61 -35.67
C ASP A 147 -4.19 -19.47 -34.43
N LEU A 148 -3.25 -19.48 -33.48
CA LEU A 148 -3.41 -20.21 -32.23
C LEU A 148 -4.52 -19.64 -31.36
N VAL A 149 -4.57 -18.32 -31.22
CA VAL A 149 -5.63 -17.65 -30.47
C VAL A 149 -7.00 -18.00 -31.05
N ASP A 150 -7.14 -17.95 -32.37
CA ASP A 150 -8.41 -18.23 -33.04
C ASP A 150 -8.82 -19.71 -32.86
N ILE A 151 -7.87 -20.65 -32.91
CA ILE A 151 -8.13 -22.07 -32.67
C ILE A 151 -8.51 -22.33 -31.20
N ILE A 152 -7.82 -21.69 -30.26
CA ILE A 152 -8.14 -21.78 -28.82
C ILE A 152 -9.56 -21.26 -28.57
N LYS A 153 -9.92 -20.11 -29.17
CA LYS A 153 -11.29 -19.58 -29.10
C LYS A 153 -12.31 -20.57 -29.66
N ALA A 154 -12.03 -21.19 -30.80
CA ALA A 154 -12.94 -22.13 -31.43
C ALA A 154 -13.15 -23.43 -30.62
N GLN A 155 -12.09 -23.95 -29.97
CA GLN A 155 -12.16 -25.23 -29.27
C GLN A 155 -12.56 -25.11 -27.79
N LEU A 156 -12.04 -24.10 -27.09
CA LEU A 156 -12.21 -23.92 -25.65
C LEU A 156 -13.18 -22.79 -25.30
N GLN A 157 -13.57 -21.96 -26.28
CA GLN A 157 -14.39 -20.76 -26.06
C GLN A 157 -13.74 -19.83 -25.04
N ARG A 158 -12.41 -19.73 -25.08
CA ARG A 158 -11.62 -18.84 -24.23
C ARG A 158 -10.86 -17.83 -25.06
N ASP A 159 -10.98 -16.58 -24.65
CA ASP A 159 -10.26 -15.47 -25.25
C ASP A 159 -8.87 -15.34 -24.60
N ILE A 160 -7.82 -15.50 -25.42
CA ILE A 160 -6.43 -15.23 -25.04
C ILE A 160 -5.91 -14.09 -25.90
N ASP A 161 -5.13 -13.20 -25.29
CA ASP A 161 -4.41 -12.16 -26.02
C ASP A 161 -3.19 -12.72 -26.75
N LYS A 162 -3.03 -12.34 -28.02
CA LYS A 162 -1.87 -12.71 -28.85
C LYS A 162 -0.50 -12.32 -28.26
N ARG A 163 -0.48 -11.33 -27.35
CA ARG A 163 0.75 -10.86 -26.68
C ARG A 163 1.29 -11.87 -25.66
N LEU A 164 0.44 -12.76 -25.18
CA LEU A 164 0.78 -13.77 -24.17
C LEU A 164 1.37 -15.03 -24.83
N VAL A 165 1.26 -15.15 -26.16
CA VAL A 165 1.69 -16.33 -26.92
C VAL A 165 3.13 -16.14 -27.39
N SER A 166 4.00 -17.06 -27.00
CA SER A 166 5.35 -17.19 -27.55
C SER A 166 5.42 -18.42 -28.46
N LEU A 167 5.69 -18.18 -29.74
CA LEU A 167 5.73 -19.20 -30.77
C LEU A 167 7.03 -19.08 -31.57
N PRO A 168 7.80 -20.17 -31.77
CA PRO A 168 8.87 -20.19 -32.76
C PRO A 168 8.30 -20.12 -34.18
N GLU A 169 9.09 -19.69 -35.16
CA GLU A 169 8.62 -19.65 -36.54
C GLU A 169 8.43 -21.07 -37.11
N ILE A 170 7.18 -21.45 -37.39
CA ILE A 170 6.83 -22.78 -37.91
C ILE A 170 6.46 -22.66 -39.40
N ARG A 171 7.22 -23.38 -40.23
CA ARG A 171 7.04 -23.44 -41.70
C ARG A 171 6.92 -24.88 -42.24
N GLU A 172 6.91 -25.88 -41.38
CA GLU A 172 6.82 -27.28 -41.74
C GLU A 172 5.63 -27.95 -41.04
N THR A 173 5.15 -29.05 -41.60
CA THR A 173 4.16 -29.92 -40.95
C THR A 173 4.83 -30.76 -39.88
N GLY A 174 4.20 -30.83 -38.71
CA GLY A 174 4.77 -31.51 -37.56
C GLY A 174 4.12 -31.11 -36.25
N GLU A 175 4.67 -31.66 -35.17
CA GLU A 175 4.27 -31.33 -33.79
C GLU A 175 5.23 -30.30 -33.19
N TYR A 176 4.66 -29.26 -32.62
CA TYR A 176 5.39 -28.16 -32.00
C TYR A 176 4.81 -27.85 -30.62
N ILE A 177 5.60 -27.19 -29.79
CA ILE A 177 5.18 -26.73 -28.47
C ILE A 177 5.22 -25.20 -28.49
N ALA A 178 4.10 -24.57 -28.15
CA ALA A 178 4.03 -23.13 -27.89
C ALA A 178 3.90 -22.85 -26.40
N GLU A 179 4.43 -21.70 -25.98
CA GLU A 179 4.37 -21.27 -24.59
C GLU A 179 3.36 -20.13 -24.45
N LEU A 180 2.40 -20.29 -23.54
CA LEU A 180 1.42 -19.26 -23.17
C LEU A 180 1.80 -18.68 -21.81
N LYS A 181 2.18 -17.40 -21.79
CA LYS A 181 2.49 -16.65 -20.56
C LYS A 181 1.20 -16.06 -19.99
N LEU A 182 0.47 -16.82 -19.17
CA LEU A 182 -0.82 -16.39 -18.60
C LEU A 182 -0.64 -15.41 -17.45
N HIS A 183 0.40 -15.61 -16.64
CA HIS A 183 0.79 -14.74 -15.52
C HIS A 183 2.32 -14.62 -15.48
N PRO A 184 2.91 -13.56 -14.91
CA PRO A 184 4.38 -13.43 -14.77
C PRO A 184 5.09 -14.69 -14.24
N ASP A 185 4.43 -15.39 -13.32
CA ASP A 185 4.95 -16.62 -12.68
C ASP A 185 4.42 -17.92 -13.32
N VAL A 186 3.46 -17.86 -14.25
CA VAL A 186 2.74 -19.04 -14.75
C VAL A 186 2.78 -19.08 -16.27
N THR A 187 3.45 -20.09 -16.78
CA THR A 187 3.56 -20.40 -18.21
C THR A 187 2.96 -21.76 -18.51
N ALA A 188 2.05 -21.83 -19.47
CA ALA A 188 1.44 -23.09 -19.92
C ALA A 188 2.07 -23.55 -21.24
N ARG A 189 2.29 -24.86 -21.39
CA ARG A 189 2.82 -25.45 -22.62
C ARG A 189 1.72 -26.10 -23.44
N VAL A 190 1.56 -25.63 -24.67
CA VAL A 190 0.51 -26.08 -25.58
C VAL A 190 1.10 -26.84 -26.75
N ARG A 191 0.59 -28.06 -26.99
CA ARG A 191 0.97 -28.87 -28.14
C ARG A 191 0.18 -28.46 -29.37
N ILE A 192 0.88 -28.28 -30.48
CA ILE A 192 0.33 -27.86 -31.76
C ILE A 192 0.68 -28.91 -32.78
N ASN A 193 -0.30 -29.35 -33.55
CA ASN A 193 -0.08 -30.27 -34.67
C ASN A 193 -0.51 -29.58 -35.97
N VAL A 194 0.46 -29.37 -36.85
CA VAL A 194 0.28 -28.66 -38.11
C VAL A 194 0.04 -29.67 -39.23
N PHE A 195 -1.14 -29.61 -39.84
CA PHE A 195 -1.54 -30.46 -40.96
C PHE A 195 -1.70 -29.65 -42.24
N ALA A 196 -1.24 -30.24 -43.34
CA ALA A 196 -1.50 -29.73 -44.68
C ALA A 196 -2.91 -30.12 -45.13
N ASN A 197 -3.64 -29.15 -45.67
CA ASN A 197 -4.79 -29.38 -46.54
C ASN A 197 -4.38 -29.32 -48.00
#